data_AF-A0A352SYE7-F1
#
_entry.id   AF-A0A352SYE7-F1
#
_cell.length_a   1.000
_cell.length_b   1.000
_cell.length_c   1.000
_cell.angle_alpha   90.00
_cell.angle_beta   90.00
_cell.angle_gamma   90.00
#
_symmetry.space_group_name_H-M   'P 1'
#
loop_
_entity.id
_entity.type
_entity.pdbx_description
1 polymer ?
#
loop_
_entity_poly.entity_id
_entity_poly.type
_entity_poly.pdbx_seq_one_letter_code
_entity_poly.pdbx_strand_id
1 'polypeptide(L)' 'VLEIFINVEYGYKISEVAREVQSAVKKEVETMTDMQVAAVNVHVLNIIQEKEKDKDKDKEVIETEIIE' A
#
# COMPACT_ATOMS: atom_id res chain seq x y z
N VAL A 1 4.71 1.59 15.44
CA VAL A 1 5.47 1.23 14.21
C VAL A 1 4.45 0.62 13.26
N LEU A 2 4.48 1.01 11.98
CA LEU A 2 3.53 0.55 10.96
C LEU A 2 4.25 -0.28 9.90
N GLU A 3 3.60 -1.36 9.46
CA GLU A 3 4.05 -2.24 8.39
C GLU A 3 3.07 -2.12 7.23
N ILE A 4 3.57 -1.82 6.04
CA ILE A 4 2.77 -1.58 4.84
C ILE A 4 3.27 -2.48 3.74
N PHE A 5 2.36 -3.13 3.03
CA PHE A 5 2.66 -4.01 1.91
C PHE A 5 2.07 -3.41 0.65
N ILE A 6 2.91 -3.19 -0.37
CA ILE A 6 2.47 -2.63 -1.64
C ILE A 6 2.98 -3.47 -2.81
N ASN A 7 2.21 -3.46 -3.89
CA ASN A 7 2.70 -3.83 -5.21
C ASN A 7 3.02 -2.53 -5.94
N VAL A 8 4.12 -2.50 -6.69
CA VAL A 8 4.56 -1.30 -7.42
C VAL A 8 4.41 -1.56 -8.91
N GLU A 9 3.90 -0.59 -9.65
CA GLU A 9 3.79 -0.74 -11.10
C GLU A 9 5.16 -0.59 -11.78
N TYR A 10 5.37 -1.38 -12.82
CA TYR A 10 6.55 -1.25 -13.67
C TYR A 10 6.61 0.14 -14.31
N GLY A 11 7.81 0.71 -14.38
CA GLY A 11 8.04 2.08 -14.87
C GLY A 11 8.21 3.11 -13.76
N TYR A 12 7.92 2.75 -12.51
CA TYR A 12 8.16 3.62 -11.35
C TYR A 12 9.42 3.22 -10.58
N LYS A 13 10.10 4.22 -10.02
CA LYS A 13 11.26 3.99 -9.14
C LYS A 13 10.75 3.58 -7.76
N ILE A 14 11.03 2.34 -7.37
CA ILE A 14 10.62 1.79 -6.07
C ILE A 14 11.03 2.69 -4.90
N SER A 15 12.25 3.23 -4.92
CA SER A 15 12.74 4.11 -3.84
C SER A 15 11.93 5.40 -3.69
N GLU A 16 11.44 5.94 -4.81
CA GLU A 16 10.64 7.17 -4.82
C GLU A 16 9.24 6.91 -4.29
N VAL A 17 8.59 5.86 -4.81
CA VAL A 17 7.27 5.41 -4.36
C VAL A 17 7.27 5.07 -2.88
N ALA A 18 8.24 4.28 -2.42
CA ALA A 18 8.34 3.90 -1.01
C ALA A 18 8.50 5.12 -0.09
N ARG A 19 9.33 6.10 -0.49
CA ARG A 19 9.55 7.32 0.29
C ARG A 19 8.30 8.18 0.37
N GLU A 20 7.57 8.28 -0.73
CA GLU A 20 6.31 9.01 -0.79
C GLU A 20 5.27 8.36 0.12
N VAL A 21 5.07 7.04 0.00
CA VAL A 21 4.16 6.26 0.87
C VAL A 21 4.53 6.41 2.34
N GLN A 22 5.81 6.26 2.70
CA GLN A 22 6.28 6.43 4.07
C GLN A 22 5.94 7.82 4.63
N SER A 23 6.14 8.87 3.84
CA SER A 23 5.91 10.24 4.26
C SER A 23 4.42 10.57 4.36
N ALA A 24 3.63 10.14 3.37
CA ALA A 24 2.20 10.36 3.32
C ALA A 24 1.49 9.66 4.48
N VAL A 25 1.76 8.37 4.68
CA VAL A 25 1.12 7.59 5.75
C VAL A 25 1.53 8.08 7.13
N LYS A 26 2.81 8.41 7.32
CA LYS A 26 3.28 9.01 8.57
C LYS A 26 2.50 10.30 8.87
N LYS A 27 2.48 11.24 7.92
CA LYS A 27 1.82 12.53 8.11
C LYS A 27 0.33 12.38 8.38
N GLU A 28 -0.36 11.55 7.61
CA GLU A 28 -1.81 11.40 7.71
C GLU A 28 -2.22 10.76 9.04
N VAL A 29 -1.51 9.71 9.47
CA VAL A 29 -1.79 9.04 10.75
C VAL A 29 -1.46 9.96 11.92
N GLU A 30 -0.33 10.68 11.87
CA GLU A 30 0.01 11.68 12.88
C GLU A 30 -1.04 12.79 12.97
N THR A 31 -1.57 13.25 11.82
CA THR A 31 -2.59 14.32 11.76
C THR A 31 -3.97 13.85 12.21
N MET A 32 -4.39 12.64 11.86
CA MET A 32 -5.71 12.12 12.20
C MET A 32 -5.82 11.73 13.68
N THR A 33 -4.72 11.24 14.27
CA THR A 33 -4.73 10.68 15.63
C THR A 33 -4.04 11.57 16.66
N ASP A 34 -3.36 12.64 16.23
CA ASP A 34 -2.46 13.45 17.06
C ASP A 34 -1.38 12.62 17.80
N MET A 35 -1.06 11.42 17.31
CA MET A 35 -0.03 10.53 17.87
C MET A 35 1.21 10.49 16.99
N GLN A 36 2.40 10.51 17.58
CA GLN A 36 3.65 10.40 16.82
C GLN A 36 3.89 8.97 16.31
N VAL A 37 4.25 8.84 15.03
CA VAL A 37 4.59 7.57 14.41
C VAL A 37 6.11 7.36 14.43
N ALA A 38 6.55 6.37 15.21
CA ALA A 38 7.97 6.08 15.39
C ALA A 38 8.65 5.59 14.09
N ALA A 39 7.99 4.73 13.31
CA ALA A 39 8.52 4.18 12.07
C ALA A 39 7.41 3.66 11.16
N VAL A 40 7.64 3.77 9.85
CA VAL A 40 6.80 3.23 8.78
C VAL A 40 7.70 2.39 7.87
N ASN A 41 7.42 1.10 7.82
CA ASN A 41 8.14 0.12 7.03
C ASN A 41 7.30 -0.26 5.81
N VAL A 42 7.85 -0.09 4.62
CA VAL A 42 7.18 -0.40 3.36
C VAL A 42 7.85 -1.60 2.73
N HIS A 43 7.08 -2.66 2.54
CA HIS A 43 7.46 -3.91 1.90
C HIS A 43 6.87 -3.95 0.50
N VAL A 44 7.74 -4.02 -0.50
CA VAL A 44 7.32 -4.16 -1.90
C VAL A 44 7.27 -5.65 -2.22
N LEU A 45 6.06 -6.15 -2.46
CA LEU A 45 5.81 -7.58 -2.68
C LEU A 45 6.04 -7.97 -4.14
N ASN A 46 5.44 -7.24 -5.08
CA ASN A 46 5.53 -7.52 -6.51
C ASN A 46 5.70 -6.25 -7.35
N ILE A 47 6.17 -6.45 -8.59
CA ILE A 47 6.20 -5.42 -9.62
C ILE A 47 5.17 -5.79 -10.69
N ILE A 48 4.09 -5.02 -10.79
CA ILE A 48 3.00 -5.27 -11.74
C ILE A 48 3.36 -4.68 -13.10
N GLN A 49 3.43 -5.51 -14.14
CA GLN A 49 3.53 -5.05 -15.52
C GLN A 49 2.14 -4.96 -16.14
N GLU A 50 1.92 -4.01 -17.07
CA GLU A 50 0.62 -3.83 -17.74
C GLU A 50 0.06 -5.11 -18.38
N LYS A 51 0.92 -6.04 -18.80
CA LYS A 51 0.51 -7.34 -19.35
C LYS A 51 -0.05 -8.32 -18.31
N GLU A 52 0.12 -8.04 -17.02
CA GLU A 52 -0.35 -8.88 -15.89
C GLU A 52 -1.59 -8.30 -15.20
N LYS A 53 -2.00 -7.06 -15.53
CA LYS A 53 -3.15 -6.36 -14.92
C LYS A 53 -4.52 -7.04 -15.15
N ASP A 54 -4.57 -8.03 -16.05
CA ASP A 54 -5.79 -8.80 -16.34
C ASP A 54 -6.01 -10.01 -15.42
N LYS A 55 -5.08 -10.33 -14.49
CA LYS A 55 -5.22 -11.53 -13.62
C LYS A 55 -5.58 -11.26 -12.16
N ASP A 56 -5.50 -10.02 -11.68
CA ASP A 56 -5.64 -9.70 -10.25
C ASP A 56 -6.94 -8.97 -9.87
N LYS A 57 -7.88 -8.76 -10.80
CA LYS A 57 -9.17 -8.09 -10.52
C LYS A 57 -10.22 -8.94 -9.80
N ASP A 58 -9.94 -10.22 -9.52
CA ASP A 58 -10.94 -11.17 -9.01
C ASP A 58 -10.92 -11.38 -7.48
N LYS A 59 -10.14 -10.61 -6.70
CA LYS A 59 -10.01 -10.86 -5.23
C LYS A 59 -10.68 -9.86 -4.28
N GLU A 60 -11.30 -8.78 -4.75
CA GLU A 60 -11.94 -7.78 -3.86
C GLU A 60 -13.47 -7.95 -3.65
N VAL A 61 -14.11 -9.00 -4.15
CA VAL A 61 -15.58 -9.14 -4.05
C VAL A 61 -16.06 -10.02 -2.86
N ILE A 62 -15.17 -10.71 -2.13
CA ILE A 62 -15.60 -11.85 -1.28
C ILE A 62 -15.94 -11.55 0.20
N GLU A 63 -15.80 -10.34 0.74
CA GLU A 63 -16.07 -10.09 2.18
C GLU A 63 -17.38 -9.37 2.54
N THR A 64 -18.15 -8.85 1.57
CA THR A 64 -19.42 -8.15 1.87
C THR A 64 -20.69 -9.02 1.92
N GLU A 65 -20.63 -10.32 1.66
CA GLU A 65 -21.85 -11.18 1.57
C GLU A 65 -22.11 -12.11 2.77
N ILE A 66 -21.37 -12.05 3.89
CA ILE A 66 -21.57 -13.00 5.02
C ILE A 66 -22.34 -12.43 6.22
N ILE A 67 -23.13 -11.37 6.04
CA ILE A 67 -24.06 -10.92 7.10
C ILE A 67 -25.45 -10.68 6.51
N GLU A 68 -26.17 -11.78 6.29
CA GLU A 68 -27.63 -11.84 6.44
C GLU A 68 -27.97 -12.77 7.61
#